data_AF-A0A3B8M9V8-F1
#
_entry.id   AF-A0A3B8M9V8-F1
#
_cell.length_a   1.000
_cell.length_b   1.000
_cell.length_c   1.000
_cell.angle_alpha   90.00
_cell.angle_beta   90.00
_cell.angle_gamma   90.00
#
_symmetry.space_group_name_H-M   'P 1'
#
loop_
_entity.id
_entity.type
_entity.pdbx_description
1 polymer ?
#
loop_
_entity_poly.entity_id
_entity_poly.type
_entity_poly.pdbx_seq_one_letter_code
_entity_poly.pdbx_strand_id
1 'polypeptide(L)'
;MAIPVAEPRIARFEMLGYGMFIHWGLYAQLGQGEWVQNQRKIPMDEYAKLKETFTAEDFDGPEIERIARESGMKYITLTSRHHDGFSLYDKRGRWRSRGSGSRLLPRRHAEGWMRTRRTCRCPK
;
A
#
# COMPACT_ATOMS: atom_id res chain seq x y z
N MET A 1 38.95 11.87 4.47
CA MET A 1 37.50 12.00 4.18
C MET A 1 36.74 11.42 5.36
N ALA A 2 35.84 12.18 5.98
CA ALA A 2 35.02 11.68 7.09
C ALA A 2 33.94 10.75 6.53
N ILE A 3 33.75 9.59 7.15
CA ILE A 3 32.65 8.68 6.80
C ILE A 3 31.34 9.34 7.27
N PRO A 4 30.34 9.54 6.39
CA PRO A 4 29.08 10.11 6.79
C PRO A 4 28.36 9.18 7.78
N VAL A 5 27.89 9.73 8.90
CA VAL A 5 27.06 9.01 9.87
C VAL A 5 25.61 9.07 9.41
N ALA A 6 24.95 7.93 9.29
CA ALA A 6 23.55 7.85 8.90
C ALA A 6 22.65 8.54 9.95
N GLU A 7 21.66 9.31 9.47
CA GLU A 7 20.65 9.87 10.37
C GLU A 7 19.89 8.77 11.11
N PRO A 8 19.40 9.01 12.35
CA PRO A 8 18.71 7.99 13.16
C PRO A 8 17.55 7.29 12.44
N ARG A 9 16.83 7.98 11.55
CA ARG A 9 15.74 7.38 10.75
C ARG A 9 16.23 6.37 9.71
N ILE A 10 17.42 6.58 9.15
CA ILE A 10 18.04 5.72 8.15
C ILE A 10 18.59 4.48 8.86
N ALA A 11 19.37 4.67 9.93
CA ALA A 11 19.87 3.57 10.75
C ALA A 11 18.73 2.67 11.27
N ARG A 12 17.60 3.27 11.67
CA ARG A 12 16.41 2.51 12.06
C ARG A 12 15.83 1.67 10.92
N PHE A 13 15.79 2.20 9.70
CA PHE A 13 15.29 1.46 8.55
C PHE A 13 16.25 0.31 8.16
N GLU A 14 17.57 0.56 8.19
CA GLU A 14 18.59 -0.46 7.95
C GLU A 14 18.45 -1.64 8.92
N MET A 15 18.16 -1.37 10.21
CA MET A 15 17.88 -2.41 11.20
C MET A 15 16.61 -3.24 10.91
N LEU A 16 15.64 -2.71 10.15
CA LEU A 16 14.45 -3.49 9.78
C LEU A 16 14.81 -4.60 8.78
N GLY A 17 15.79 -4.36 7.90
CA GLY A 17 16.37 -5.32 6.95
C GLY A 17 15.40 -5.81 5.87
N TYR A 18 14.35 -6.53 6.25
CA TYR A 18 13.47 -7.28 5.36
C TYR A 18 12.02 -6.79 5.45
N GLY A 19 11.36 -6.62 4.31
CA GLY A 19 10.00 -6.10 4.22
C GLY A 19 9.22 -6.63 3.01
N MET A 20 7.89 -6.44 3.06
CA MET A 20 6.97 -6.77 1.98
C MET A 20 6.72 -5.54 1.10
N PHE A 21 6.66 -5.72 -0.21
CA PHE A 21 6.17 -4.68 -1.11
C PHE A 21 4.92 -5.18 -1.84
N ILE A 22 3.80 -4.48 -1.67
CA ILE A 22 2.51 -4.81 -2.27
C ILE A 22 2.22 -3.82 -3.40
N HIS A 23 2.16 -4.36 -4.63
CA HIS A 23 1.66 -3.68 -5.81
C HIS A 23 0.20 -4.07 -6.02
N TRP A 24 -0.71 -3.13 -5.78
CA TRP A 24 -2.13 -3.34 -5.97
C TRP A 24 -2.83 -2.08 -6.47
N GLY A 25 -3.71 -2.25 -7.46
CA GLY A 25 -4.38 -1.17 -8.17
C GLY A 25 -5.27 -1.73 -9.29
N LEU A 26 -5.73 -0.86 -10.20
CA LEU A 26 -6.65 -1.26 -11.28
C LEU A 26 -6.06 -2.36 -12.17
N TYR A 27 -4.76 -2.29 -12.43
CA TYR A 27 -4.00 -3.28 -13.22
C TYR A 27 -4.11 -4.71 -12.68
N ALA A 28 -4.38 -4.90 -11.38
CA ALA A 28 -4.52 -6.22 -10.79
C ALA A 28 -5.72 -6.99 -11.38
N GLN A 29 -6.78 -6.28 -11.82
CA GLN A 29 -7.93 -6.91 -12.49
C GLN A 29 -7.57 -7.49 -13.86
N LEU A 30 -6.56 -6.93 -14.53
CA LEU A 30 -6.14 -7.37 -15.86
C LEU A 30 -5.15 -8.53 -15.82
N GLY A 31 -4.49 -8.78 -14.68
CA GLY A 31 -3.58 -9.91 -14.49
C GLY A 31 -2.34 -9.92 -15.40
N GLN A 32 -1.94 -8.76 -15.92
CA GLN A 32 -0.91 -8.64 -16.97
C GLN A 32 0.23 -7.68 -16.60
N GLY A 33 0.45 -7.51 -15.29
CA GLY A 33 1.45 -6.59 -14.78
C GLY A 33 0.96 -5.15 -14.71
N GLU A 34 1.66 -4.36 -13.91
CA GLU A 34 1.29 -3.01 -13.54
C GLU A 34 1.45 -1.99 -14.69
N TRP A 35 2.30 -2.30 -15.68
CA TRP A 35 2.54 -1.49 -16.88
C TRP A 35 1.60 -1.78 -18.06
N VAL A 36 0.58 -2.65 -17.88
CA VAL A 36 -0.31 -3.12 -18.96
C VAL A 36 -0.95 -1.96 -19.75
N GLN A 37 -1.34 -0.88 -19.08
CA GLN A 37 -1.91 0.30 -19.74
C GLN A 37 -0.96 0.86 -20.82
N ASN A 38 0.32 1.05 -20.46
CA ASN A 38 1.32 1.59 -21.38
C ASN A 38 1.76 0.56 -22.44
N GLN A 39 1.90 -0.70 -22.06
CA GLN A 39 2.35 -1.76 -22.98
C GLN A 39 1.33 -2.02 -24.08
N ARG A 40 0.03 -2.03 -23.74
CA ARG A 40 -1.07 -2.28 -24.68
C ARG A 40 -1.67 -1.00 -25.26
N LYS A 41 -1.15 0.17 -24.88
CA LYS A 41 -1.66 1.48 -25.31
C LYS A 41 -3.16 1.64 -25.06
N ILE A 42 -3.63 1.16 -23.91
CA ILE A 42 -5.03 1.23 -23.52
C ILE A 42 -5.38 2.72 -23.31
N PRO A 43 -6.38 3.27 -24.02
CA PRO A 43 -6.85 4.62 -23.80
C PRO A 43 -7.23 4.87 -22.34
N MET A 44 -6.94 6.06 -21.82
CA MET A 44 -7.15 6.38 -20.40
C MET A 44 -8.64 6.31 -20.00
N ASP A 45 -9.53 6.72 -20.88
CA ASP A 45 -10.98 6.67 -20.69
C ASP A 45 -11.50 5.23 -20.62
N GLU A 46 -10.90 4.32 -21.39
CA GLU A 46 -11.20 2.88 -21.30
C GLU A 46 -10.64 2.29 -20.00
N TYR A 47 -9.37 2.54 -19.69
CA TYR A 47 -8.73 2.02 -18.48
C TYR A 47 -9.41 2.53 -17.20
N ALA A 48 -9.88 3.78 -17.19
CA ALA A 48 -10.56 4.37 -16.05
C ALA A 48 -11.85 3.66 -15.66
N LYS A 49 -12.51 2.96 -16.61
CA LYS A 49 -13.74 2.17 -16.34
C LYS A 49 -13.48 1.02 -15.36
N LEU A 50 -12.25 0.50 -15.29
CA LEU A 50 -11.86 -0.52 -14.32
C LEU A 50 -12.12 -0.11 -12.87
N LYS A 51 -12.17 1.20 -12.59
CA LYS A 51 -12.50 1.72 -11.26
C LYS A 51 -13.92 1.37 -10.82
N GLU A 52 -14.85 1.19 -11.75
CA GLU A 52 -16.26 0.90 -11.45
C GLU A 52 -16.45 -0.51 -10.90
N THR A 53 -15.63 -1.45 -11.37
CA THR A 53 -15.62 -2.86 -10.95
C THR A 53 -14.54 -3.17 -9.92
N PHE A 54 -13.60 -2.25 -9.68
CA PHE A 54 -12.54 -2.46 -8.70
C PHE A 54 -13.15 -2.49 -7.30
N THR A 55 -13.23 -3.68 -6.73
CA THR A 55 -13.62 -3.91 -5.34
C THR A 55 -12.47 -4.56 -4.59
N ALA A 56 -12.63 -4.59 -3.28
CA ALA A 56 -11.67 -5.15 -2.34
C ALA A 56 -12.41 -6.01 -1.32
N GLU A 57 -13.39 -6.74 -1.83
CA GLU A 57 -14.26 -7.57 -1.03
C GLU A 57 -13.42 -8.64 -0.34
N ASP A 58 -12.45 -9.24 -1.04
CA ASP A 58 -11.58 -10.26 -0.46
C ASP A 58 -10.28 -9.72 0.14
N PHE A 59 -10.16 -8.40 0.30
CA PHE A 59 -8.97 -7.84 0.93
C PHE A 59 -8.96 -8.09 2.44
N ASP A 60 -8.00 -8.88 2.91
CA ASP A 60 -7.75 -9.17 4.32
C ASP A 60 -6.37 -8.63 4.77
N GLY A 61 -6.38 -7.43 5.35
CA GLY A 61 -5.17 -6.80 5.89
C GLY A 61 -4.53 -7.59 7.04
N PRO A 62 -5.31 -8.07 8.04
CA PRO A 62 -4.80 -8.97 9.08
C PRO A 62 -4.08 -10.21 8.55
N GLU A 63 -4.61 -10.85 7.52
CA GLU A 63 -3.97 -12.04 6.94
C GLU A 63 -2.64 -11.70 6.26
N ILE A 64 -2.60 -10.61 5.50
CA ILE A 64 -1.35 -10.11 4.90
C ILE A 64 -0.31 -9.79 5.97
N GLU A 65 -0.73 -9.16 7.08
CA GLU A 65 0.15 -8.92 8.23
C GLU A 65 0.67 -10.20 8.85
N ARG A 66 -0.21 -11.18 9.07
CA ARG A 66 0.14 -12.48 9.64
C ARG A 66 1.22 -13.14 8.78
N ILE A 67 1.01 -13.21 7.47
CA ILE A 67 1.96 -13.76 6.49
C ILE A 67 3.29 -13.01 6.54
N ALA A 68 3.27 -11.68 6.56
CA ALA A 68 4.48 -10.87 6.63
C ALA A 68 5.28 -11.16 7.90
N ARG A 69 4.61 -11.22 9.06
CA ARG A 69 5.24 -11.50 10.36
C ARG A 69 5.83 -12.91 10.41
N GLU A 70 5.08 -13.91 9.97
CA GLU A 70 5.52 -15.31 9.91
C GLU A 70 6.70 -15.50 8.96
N SER A 71 6.76 -14.70 7.88
CA SER A 71 7.90 -14.66 6.95
C SER A 71 9.11 -13.89 7.51
N GLY A 72 9.01 -13.31 8.72
CA GLY A 72 10.09 -12.54 9.35
C GLY A 72 10.21 -11.09 8.88
N MET A 73 9.30 -10.60 8.03
CA MET A 73 9.30 -9.22 7.53
C MET A 73 8.99 -8.22 8.64
N LYS A 74 9.64 -7.06 8.60
CA LYS A 74 9.57 -6.02 9.64
C LYS A 74 8.82 -4.76 9.21
N TYR A 75 8.51 -4.64 7.93
CA TYR A 75 7.72 -3.55 7.37
C TYR A 75 6.97 -4.00 6.11
N ILE A 76 5.93 -3.24 5.75
CA ILE A 76 5.19 -3.40 4.50
C ILE A 76 5.14 -2.03 3.82
N THR A 77 5.41 -2.01 2.53
CA THR A 77 5.20 -0.87 1.64
C THR A 77 4.04 -1.20 0.71
N LEU A 78 3.05 -0.31 0.61
CA LEU A 78 1.90 -0.46 -0.28
C LEU A 78 1.90 0.66 -1.30
N THR A 79 1.62 0.34 -2.57
CA THR A 79 1.43 1.34 -3.63
C THR A 79 0.23 2.25 -3.32
N SER A 80 0.47 3.47 -2.84
CA SER A 80 -0.59 4.45 -2.56
C SER A 80 -1.22 4.99 -3.86
N ARG A 81 -0.38 5.20 -4.87
CA ARG A 81 -0.69 5.51 -6.26
C ARG A 81 0.39 4.89 -7.14
N HIS A 82 0.00 4.35 -8.30
CA HIS A 82 0.93 3.84 -9.29
C HIS A 82 1.03 4.77 -10.50
N HIS A 83 1.81 4.42 -11.52
CA HIS A 83 1.98 5.25 -12.72
C HIS A 83 0.71 5.36 -13.57
N ASP A 84 -0.28 4.48 -13.37
CA ASP A 84 -1.61 4.57 -13.98
C ASP A 84 -2.47 5.73 -13.41
N GLY A 85 -1.96 6.40 -12.36
CA GLY A 85 -2.59 7.56 -11.74
C GLY A 85 -3.72 7.23 -10.76
N PHE A 86 -4.07 5.95 -10.60
CA PHE A 86 -5.11 5.55 -9.66
C PHE A 86 -4.61 5.64 -8.22
N SER A 87 -5.43 6.23 -7.34
CA SER A 87 -5.13 6.35 -5.90
C SER A 87 -6.02 5.42 -5.07
N LEU A 88 -5.40 4.60 -4.23
CA LEU A 88 -6.08 3.76 -3.23
C LEU A 88 -6.70 4.57 -2.08
N TYR A 89 -6.40 5.87 -2.02
CA TYR A 89 -6.93 6.82 -1.05
C TYR A 89 -7.82 7.89 -1.73
N ASP A 90 -8.68 8.54 -0.94
CA ASP A 90 -9.53 9.65 -1.36
C ASP A 90 -8.80 11.00 -1.29
N LYS A 91 -9.43 12.07 -1.78
CA LYS A 91 -8.82 13.42 -1.80
C LYS A 91 -8.45 13.96 -0.41
N ARG A 92 -8.95 13.35 0.67
CA ARG A 92 -8.64 13.72 2.06
C ARG A 92 -7.64 12.74 2.70
N GLY A 93 -6.96 11.93 1.89
CA GLY A 93 -5.95 10.97 2.35
C GLY A 93 -6.52 9.72 3.03
N ARG A 94 -7.84 9.51 2.99
CA ARG A 94 -8.43 8.31 3.61
C ARG A 94 -8.37 7.16 2.63
N TRP A 95 -7.91 6.02 3.10
CA TRP A 95 -8.07 4.76 2.39
C TRP A 95 -9.54 4.56 2.04
N ARG A 96 -9.82 4.35 0.75
CA ARG A 96 -11.15 4.00 0.26
C ARG A 96 -11.52 2.70 1.02
N SER A 97 -12.69 2.53 1.69
CA SER A 97 -13.27 1.39 2.51
C SER A 97 -14.57 0.65 2.08
N ARG A 98 -14.69 -0.70 2.01
CA ARG A 98 -15.91 -1.49 1.61
C ARG A 98 -17.30 -0.79 1.68
N GLY A 99 -18.08 -0.93 0.59
CA GLY A 99 -19.55 -0.74 0.55
C GLY A 99 -20.02 0.69 0.28
N SER A 100 -20.83 0.85 -0.77
CA SER A 100 -21.38 2.10 -1.36
C SER A 100 -20.39 2.94 -2.19
N GLY A 101 -20.21 2.56 -3.46
CA GLY A 101 -19.92 3.48 -4.58
C GLY A 101 -18.56 4.17 -4.68
N SER A 102 -17.62 4.02 -3.73
CA SER A 102 -16.27 4.62 -3.89
C SER A 102 -15.25 4.18 -2.82
N ARG A 103 -15.14 2.89 -2.47
CA ARG A 103 -14.64 2.55 -1.12
C ARG A 103 -14.10 1.09 -1.00
N LEU A 104 -12.75 0.90 -0.84
CA LEU A 104 -11.88 -0.30 -1.03
C LEU A 104 -11.11 -0.99 0.17
N LEU A 105 -11.13 -0.54 1.42
CA LEU A 105 -10.28 -0.92 2.58
C LEU A 105 -10.87 -0.40 3.92
N PRO A 106 -11.42 -1.23 4.82
CA PRO A 106 -12.03 -0.77 6.08
C PRO A 106 -11.13 0.16 6.91
N ARG A 107 -11.67 1.30 7.37
CA ARG A 107 -10.93 2.35 8.13
C ARG A 107 -10.10 1.79 9.29
N ARG A 108 -10.55 0.73 9.95
CA ARG A 108 -9.84 0.14 11.10
C ARG A 108 -8.60 -0.68 10.74
N HIS A 109 -8.51 -1.21 9.51
CA HIS A 109 -7.41 -2.11 9.13
C HIS A 109 -6.25 -1.36 8.45
N ALA A 110 -6.54 -0.35 7.63
CA ALA A 110 -5.50 0.52 7.08
C ALA A 110 -4.97 1.53 8.12
N GLU A 111 -5.82 2.06 9.01
CA GLU A 111 -5.37 2.93 10.11
C GLU A 111 -4.70 2.13 11.24
N GLY A 112 -5.09 0.87 11.49
CA GLY A 112 -4.45 0.00 12.48
C GLY A 112 -2.96 -0.20 12.21
N TRP A 113 -2.58 -0.37 10.95
CA TRP A 113 -1.19 -0.44 10.51
C TRP A 113 -0.43 0.89 10.65
N MET A 114 -1.07 2.02 10.32
CA MET A 114 -0.41 3.34 10.38
C MET A 114 -0.36 3.95 11.78
N ARG A 115 -1.15 3.44 12.73
CA ARG A 115 -1.31 4.03 14.08
C ARG A 115 -0.64 3.24 15.21
N THR A 116 -0.01 2.09 14.93
CA THR A 116 0.78 1.32 15.92
C THR A 116 2.11 1.96 16.34
N ARG A 117 2.35 3.24 16.00
CA ARG A 117 3.47 4.03 16.57
C ARG A 117 3.01 5.30 17.29
N ARG A 118 1.96 5.20 18.11
CA ARG A 118 1.65 6.25 19.11
C ARG A 118 1.91 5.87 20.57
N THR A 119 2.47 4.68 20.84
CA THR A 119 2.88 4.28 22.20
C THR A 119 4.17 3.46 22.19
N CYS A 120 5.24 3.98 21.60
CA CYS A 120 6.56 3.76 22.20
C CYS A 120 6.86 5.05 22.95
N ARG A 121 6.36 5.17 24.19
CA ARG A 121 6.93 6.12 25.15
C ARG A 121 8.38 5.66 25.34
N CYS A 122 9.33 6.48 24.93
CA CYS A 122 10.65 6.43 25.56
C CYS A 122 10.44 6.64 27.07
N PRO A 123 10.99 5.77 27.94
CA PRO A 123 11.23 6.18 29.31
C PRO A 123 12.12 7.43 29.27
N LYS A 124 11.84 8.40 30.14
CA LYS A 124 12.78 9.50 30.40
C LYS A 124 14.09 8.94 30.95
#